data_AF-A0AAV1C7Q5-F1
#
_entry.id   AF-A0AAV1C7Q5-F1
#
_cell.length_a   1.000
_cell.length_b   1.000
_cell.length_c   1.000
_cell.angle_alpha   90.00
_cell.angle_beta   90.00
_cell.angle_gamma   90.00
#
_symmetry.space_group_name_H-M   'P 1'
#
loop_
_entity.id
_entity.type
_entity.pdbx_description
1 polymer ?
#
loop_
_entity_poly.entity_id
_entity_poly.type
_entity_poly.pdbx_seq_one_letter_code
_entity_poly.pdbx_strand_id
1 'polypeptide(L)'
;MGNCSGKQHKPPAGIIPSELLKKTPSVQEKPKVELIPLPLPTPPECINKGSPVVKLYGPANSTATFYIRFGILYKPVSLQYTPSNIVESPVLYCDSDVVSGSPEEIFRYLDSKFPEPPLLVKGGGSVNSFGWFDKTTPLVVWMVNLQHRSMMWHLERMVRWAEDMAHRGGKTKGDPVMGSPKMEMKKFGRNYEALMEIMLEHARMEERVVFPILDKADRGLSKAANEEHGRDLPVMNGIKEDIKSIGVLDLGTPVYQEALLILSNRLKKLKENSKQHFEEEEKELLPYMEATDLGKVQQGKVLEQCLDSMRETHGHNFRFFLEGLLPQDAIHYLDMIIKSSDNNRVSLMLHMVVD
;
A
#
# COMPACT_ATOMS: atom_id res chain seq x y z
N MET A 1 54.60 15.31 53.58
CA MET A 1 54.79 16.78 53.62
C MET A 1 53.73 17.35 52.69
N GLY A 2 52.56 17.78 53.15
CA GLY A 2 52.24 19.04 53.86
C GLY A 2 51.36 19.89 52.91
N ASN A 3 50.03 19.77 52.93
CA ASN A 3 48.99 20.53 53.66
C ASN A 3 48.60 21.93 53.08
N CYS A 4 47.28 22.17 53.03
CA CYS A 4 46.54 23.47 53.06
C CYS A 4 46.53 24.35 51.79
N SER A 5 45.52 25.13 51.38
CA SER A 5 44.10 25.47 51.71
C SER A 5 43.64 26.34 50.50
N GLY A 6 42.42 26.38 49.96
CA GLY A 6 41.11 26.65 50.56
C GLY A 6 40.85 28.15 50.77
N LYS A 7 40.23 28.87 49.81
CA LYS A 7 39.36 30.06 50.07
C LYS A 7 38.27 30.25 49.00
N GLN A 8 37.05 30.42 49.52
CA GLN A 8 35.79 30.75 48.85
C GLN A 8 35.64 32.27 48.67
N HIS A 9 34.83 32.71 47.70
CA HIS A 9 33.99 33.90 47.85
C HIS A 9 32.66 33.73 47.09
N LYS A 10 31.56 34.00 47.80
CA LYS A 10 30.16 34.03 47.36
C LYS A 10 29.76 35.47 46.90
N PRO A 11 28.60 35.66 46.23
CA PRO A 11 28.26 36.79 45.37
C PRO A 11 27.46 37.90 46.08
N PRO A 12 27.22 39.06 45.44
CA PRO A 12 26.11 39.93 45.81
C PRO A 12 24.87 39.66 44.93
N ALA A 13 23.72 39.71 45.59
CA ALA A 13 22.39 39.58 45.03
C ALA A 13 21.89 40.92 44.44
N GLY A 14 21.00 40.80 43.45
CA GLY A 14 19.84 41.67 43.25
C GLY A 14 20.07 42.99 42.53
N ILE A 15 19.48 43.12 41.34
CA ILE A 15 18.31 43.99 41.07
C ILE A 15 17.81 43.69 39.65
N ILE A 16 16.52 43.37 39.57
CA ILE A 16 15.74 43.16 38.34
C ILE A 16 15.36 44.53 37.77
N PRO A 17 15.38 44.68 36.42
CA PRO A 17 14.24 45.34 35.78
C PRO A 17 13.52 44.41 34.81
N SER A 18 12.24 44.20 35.11
CA SER A 18 11.22 43.66 34.22
C SER A 18 11.08 44.58 33.01
N GLU A 19 11.07 44.01 31.80
CA GLU A 19 10.42 44.50 30.56
C GLU A 19 11.22 44.00 29.34
N LEU A 20 10.86 42.83 28.79
CA LEU A 20 10.95 42.52 27.36
C LEU A 20 10.33 41.14 27.10
N LEU A 21 9.00 41.10 27.23
CA LEU A 21 8.15 40.07 26.66
C LEU A 21 8.16 40.24 25.13
N LYS A 22 9.14 39.63 24.44
CA LYS A 22 9.02 39.33 23.02
C LYS A 22 8.65 37.86 22.86
N LYS A 23 7.38 37.66 22.51
CA LYS A 23 6.75 36.40 22.14
C LYS A 23 7.60 35.66 21.11
N THR A 24 8.05 34.47 21.46
CA THR A 24 8.45 33.42 20.52
C THR A 24 7.23 33.09 19.64
N PRO A 25 7.37 33.00 18.30
CA PRO A 25 6.27 32.54 17.48
C PRO A 25 5.98 31.08 17.80
N SER A 26 4.73 30.82 18.19
CA SER A 26 4.20 29.48 18.38
C SER A 26 4.36 28.68 17.08
N VAL A 27 5.12 27.59 17.14
CA VAL A 27 5.05 26.55 16.12
C VAL A 27 3.62 26.03 16.16
N GLN A 28 2.82 26.39 15.15
CA GLN A 28 1.56 25.72 14.90
C GLN A 28 1.91 24.27 14.56
N GLU A 29 1.64 23.35 15.48
CA GLU A 29 1.55 21.93 15.17
C GLU A 29 0.55 21.78 14.02
N LYS A 30 1.05 21.37 12.85
CA LYS A 30 0.18 20.88 11.78
C LYS A 30 -0.64 19.73 12.36
N PRO A 31 -1.95 19.67 12.10
CA PRO A 31 -2.76 18.57 12.58
C PRO A 31 -2.16 17.27 12.06
N LYS A 32 -1.81 16.38 13.00
CA LYS A 32 -1.46 14.99 12.72
C LYS A 32 -2.67 14.38 12.04
N VAL A 33 -2.60 14.20 10.72
CA VAL A 33 -3.59 13.44 9.97
C VAL A 33 -3.46 12.01 10.46
N GLU A 34 -4.30 11.66 11.43
CA GLU A 34 -4.47 10.30 11.88
C GLU A 34 -5.10 9.55 10.69
N LEU A 35 -4.30 8.67 10.07
CA LEU A 35 -4.78 7.70 9.08
C LEU A 35 -5.78 6.79 9.79
N ILE A 36 -7.04 7.20 9.83
CA ILE A 36 -8.14 6.34 10.22
C ILE A 36 -8.17 5.21 9.18
N PRO A 37 -8.03 3.94 9.58
CA PRO A 37 -8.15 2.83 8.64
C PRO A 37 -9.52 2.91 7.96
N LEU A 38 -9.51 3.10 6.64
CA LEU A 38 -10.71 2.99 5.83
C LEU A 38 -11.33 1.59 6.03
N PRO A 39 -12.66 1.47 6.02
CA PRO A 39 -13.32 0.17 5.99
C PRO A 39 -12.77 -0.63 4.80
N LEU A 40 -12.47 -1.90 5.06
CA LEU A 40 -12.10 -2.91 4.06
C LEU A 40 -13.01 -2.81 2.82
N PRO A 41 -12.54 -3.17 1.62
CA PRO A 41 -13.47 -3.61 0.58
C PRO A 41 -14.26 -4.78 1.17
N THR A 42 -15.54 -4.54 1.43
CA THR A 42 -16.43 -5.57 1.97
C THR A 42 -16.40 -6.74 1.00
N PRO A 43 -16.11 -7.97 1.46
CA PRO A 43 -16.38 -9.16 0.68
C PRO A 43 -17.83 -9.08 0.17
N PRO A 44 -18.14 -9.64 -1.01
CA PRO A 44 -19.51 -9.63 -1.56
C PRO A 44 -20.57 -10.23 -0.62
N GLU A 45 -20.16 -10.90 0.46
CA GLU A 45 -21.01 -11.49 1.48
C GLU A 45 -21.40 -10.52 2.63
N CYS A 46 -20.81 -9.33 2.72
CA CYS A 46 -21.19 -8.29 3.70
C CYS A 46 -22.02 -7.16 3.06
N ILE A 47 -23.01 -7.51 2.25
CA ILE A 47 -24.03 -6.55 1.79
C ILE A 47 -24.92 -6.22 2.99
N ASN A 48 -24.74 -5.03 3.57
CA ASN A 48 -25.74 -4.44 4.46
C ASN A 48 -27.06 -4.36 3.69
N LYS A 49 -28.10 -5.03 4.20
CA LYS A 49 -29.49 -4.87 3.75
C LYS A 49 -29.85 -3.39 3.86
N GLY A 50 -29.77 -2.65 2.75
CA GLY A 50 -30.01 -1.20 2.70
C GLY A 50 -29.07 -0.40 1.79
N SER A 51 -28.02 -1.00 1.23
CA SER A 51 -27.11 -0.29 0.31
C SER A 51 -27.81 0.00 -1.04
N PRO A 52 -27.64 1.20 -1.62
CA PRO A 52 -28.19 1.52 -2.95
C PRO A 52 -27.74 0.50 -4.00
N VAL A 53 -28.64 0.11 -4.90
CA VAL A 53 -28.35 -0.85 -5.96
C VAL A 53 -27.95 -0.10 -7.23
N VAL A 54 -26.76 -0.43 -7.73
CA VAL A 54 -26.25 0.05 -9.01
C VAL A 54 -26.29 -1.10 -10.00
N LYS A 55 -26.93 -0.92 -11.15
CA LYS A 55 -26.94 -1.92 -12.22
C LYS A 55 -25.94 -1.53 -13.29
N LEU A 56 -25.10 -2.48 -13.70
CA LEU A 56 -24.13 -2.28 -14.77
C LEU A 56 -24.43 -3.25 -15.90
N TYR A 57 -24.57 -2.72 -17.11
CA TYR A 57 -24.68 -3.49 -18.34
C TYR A 57 -23.45 -3.23 -19.19
N GLY A 58 -22.83 -4.29 -19.72
CA GLY A 58 -21.66 -4.13 -20.58
C GLY A 58 -21.14 -5.48 -21.07
N PRO A 59 -20.23 -5.50 -22.06
CA PRO A 59 -19.64 -6.73 -22.54
C PRO A 59 -18.82 -7.40 -21.44
N ALA A 60 -18.94 -8.73 -21.31
CA ALA A 60 -18.27 -9.50 -20.26
C ALA A 60 -16.76 -9.53 -20.37
N ASN A 61 -16.21 -9.36 -21.57
CA ASN A 61 -14.78 -9.42 -21.83
C ASN A 61 -14.20 -8.02 -22.15
N SER A 62 -14.92 -6.94 -21.79
CA SER A 62 -14.46 -5.58 -22.02
C SER A 62 -13.66 -5.07 -20.82
N THR A 63 -12.43 -4.64 -21.08
CA THR A 63 -11.57 -3.96 -20.10
C THR A 63 -12.30 -2.81 -19.41
N ALA A 64 -13.07 -2.02 -20.16
CA ALA A 64 -13.84 -0.90 -19.61
C ALA A 64 -14.91 -1.39 -18.61
N THR A 65 -15.63 -2.46 -18.93
CA THR A 65 -16.62 -3.06 -18.01
C THR A 65 -15.96 -3.52 -16.72
N PHE A 66 -14.86 -4.26 -16.81
CA PHE A 66 -14.14 -4.75 -15.63
C PHE A 66 -13.61 -3.63 -14.77
N TYR A 67 -12.99 -2.64 -15.39
CA TYR A 67 -12.41 -1.50 -14.71
C TYR A 67 -13.48 -0.72 -13.93
N ILE A 68 -14.67 -0.55 -14.51
CA ILE A 68 -15.83 0.03 -13.81
C ILE A 68 -16.31 -0.85 -12.66
N ARG A 69 -16.46 -2.18 -12.89
CA ARG A 69 -16.86 -3.12 -11.84
C ARG A 69 -15.91 -3.04 -10.65
N PHE A 70 -14.59 -2.97 -10.91
CA PHE A 70 -13.56 -2.80 -9.90
C PHE A 70 -13.73 -1.51 -9.10
N GLY A 71 -13.88 -0.36 -9.77
CA GLY A 71 -14.09 0.91 -9.07
C GLY A 71 -15.35 0.92 -8.19
N ILE A 72 -16.41 0.24 -8.63
CA ILE A 72 -17.65 0.10 -7.83
C ILE A 72 -17.44 -0.71 -6.55
N LEU A 73 -16.47 -1.64 -6.50
CA LEU A 73 -16.17 -2.42 -5.27
C LEU A 73 -15.76 -1.54 -4.08
N TYR A 74 -15.23 -0.34 -4.34
CA TYR A 74 -14.89 0.61 -3.29
C TYR A 74 -16.06 1.48 -2.86
N LYS A 75 -17.17 1.48 -3.59
CA LYS A 75 -18.34 2.31 -3.28
C LYS A 75 -19.28 1.59 -2.32
N PRO A 76 -19.98 2.33 -1.44
CA PRO A 76 -20.96 1.77 -0.51
C PRO A 76 -22.29 1.40 -1.22
N VAL A 77 -22.21 0.61 -2.30
CA VAL A 77 -23.33 0.23 -3.16
C VAL A 77 -23.30 -1.27 -3.44
N SER A 78 -24.46 -1.83 -3.79
CA SER A 78 -24.55 -3.20 -4.29
C SER A 78 -24.53 -3.20 -5.81
N LEU A 79 -23.55 -3.88 -6.41
CA LEU A 79 -23.45 -4.01 -7.85
C LEU A 79 -24.29 -5.18 -8.38
N GLN A 80 -25.23 -4.89 -9.27
CA GLN A 80 -25.92 -5.87 -10.10
C GLN A 80 -25.39 -5.81 -11.53
N TYR A 81 -24.41 -6.65 -11.83
CA TYR A 81 -23.83 -6.75 -13.15
C TYR A 81 -24.64 -7.70 -14.05
N THR A 82 -25.01 -7.25 -15.25
CA THR A 82 -25.63 -8.07 -16.29
C THR A 82 -24.79 -8.00 -17.57
N PRO A 83 -24.18 -9.10 -18.03
CA PRO A 83 -23.43 -9.10 -19.28
C PRO A 83 -24.35 -8.80 -20.46
N SER A 84 -23.95 -7.87 -21.31
CA SER A 84 -24.69 -7.48 -22.51
C SER A 84 -23.74 -7.19 -23.65
N ASN A 85 -23.84 -7.97 -24.72
CA ASN A 85 -23.10 -7.75 -25.97
C ASN A 85 -23.85 -6.82 -26.93
N ILE A 86 -25.05 -6.33 -26.53
CA ILE A 86 -25.86 -5.41 -27.33
C ILE A 86 -25.31 -3.98 -27.23
N VAL A 87 -24.71 -3.64 -26.09
CA VAL A 87 -24.09 -2.34 -25.86
C VAL A 87 -22.58 -2.46 -26.07
N GLU A 88 -22.02 -1.60 -26.91
CA GLU A 88 -20.57 -1.57 -27.16
C GLU A 88 -19.79 -0.95 -25.99
N SER A 89 -20.45 -0.11 -25.19
CA SER A 89 -19.87 0.58 -24.02
C SER A 89 -20.67 0.30 -22.75
N PRO A 90 -20.02 0.29 -21.57
CA PRO A 90 -20.71 0.06 -20.30
C PRO A 90 -21.77 1.14 -20.01
N VAL A 91 -22.93 0.71 -19.50
CA VAL A 91 -24.04 1.57 -19.10
C VAL A 91 -24.38 1.29 -17.64
N LEU A 92 -24.36 2.33 -16.83
CA LEU A 92 -24.62 2.29 -15.40
C LEU A 92 -25.99 2.91 -15.11
N TYR A 93 -26.83 2.18 -14.38
CA TYR A 93 -28.11 2.65 -13.87
C TYR A 93 -28.01 2.77 -12.36
N CYS A 94 -28.38 3.93 -11.84
CA CYS A 94 -28.41 4.19 -10.41
C CYS A 94 -29.65 5.04 -10.09
N ASP A 95 -30.64 4.41 -9.47
CA ASP A 95 -31.98 4.97 -9.26
C ASP A 95 -32.65 5.36 -10.59
N SER A 96 -32.92 6.66 -10.79
CA SER A 96 -33.47 7.24 -12.03
C SER A 96 -32.41 7.61 -13.06
N ASP A 97 -31.13 7.58 -12.70
CA ASP A 97 -30.06 8.08 -13.53
C ASP A 97 -29.52 6.97 -14.43
N VAL A 98 -29.20 7.34 -15.68
CA VAL A 98 -28.53 6.48 -16.65
C VAL A 98 -27.27 7.18 -17.10
N VAL A 99 -26.13 6.52 -16.94
CA VAL A 99 -24.81 7.05 -17.27
C VAL A 99 -24.11 6.07 -18.20
N SER A 100 -23.66 6.57 -19.33
CA SER A 100 -22.87 5.81 -20.29
C SER A 100 -21.68 6.65 -20.74
N GLY A 101 -20.66 5.98 -21.27
CA GLY A 101 -19.46 6.64 -21.79
C GLY A 101 -18.18 5.94 -21.35
N SER A 102 -17.12 6.71 -21.27
CA SER A 102 -15.82 6.28 -20.77
C SER A 102 -15.87 5.90 -19.28
N PRO A 103 -14.98 5.00 -18.81
CA PRO A 103 -14.88 4.70 -17.38
C PRO A 103 -14.69 5.94 -16.51
N GLU A 104 -13.95 6.94 -16.99
CA GLU A 104 -13.70 8.20 -16.29
C GLU A 104 -14.99 9.03 -16.11
N GLU A 105 -15.90 9.01 -17.09
CA GLU A 105 -17.23 9.65 -16.95
C GLU A 105 -18.07 8.96 -15.88
N ILE A 106 -18.04 7.63 -15.88
CA ILE A 106 -18.78 6.82 -14.90
C ILE A 106 -18.17 6.99 -13.50
N PHE A 107 -16.84 7.04 -13.35
CA PHE A 107 -16.19 7.30 -12.07
C PHE A 107 -16.46 8.70 -11.55
N ARG A 108 -16.46 9.74 -12.41
CA ARG A 108 -16.86 11.10 -12.00
C ARG A 108 -18.30 11.12 -11.49
N TYR A 109 -19.20 10.41 -12.15
CA TYR A 109 -20.58 10.27 -11.66
C TYR A 109 -20.63 9.56 -10.30
N LEU A 110 -19.93 8.43 -10.16
CA LEU A 110 -19.88 7.66 -8.91
C LEU A 110 -19.27 8.47 -7.76
N ASP A 111 -18.21 9.24 -8.00
CA ASP A 111 -17.62 10.16 -7.00
C ASP A 111 -18.55 11.32 -6.67
N SER A 112 -19.35 11.80 -7.64
CA SER A 112 -20.35 12.84 -7.36
C SER A 112 -21.51 12.32 -6.50
N LYS A 113 -21.96 11.09 -6.75
CA LYS A 113 -23.13 10.49 -6.07
C LYS A 113 -22.76 9.77 -4.76
N PHE A 114 -21.57 9.17 -4.71
CA PHE A 114 -20.99 8.46 -3.58
C PHE A 114 -19.57 9.00 -3.31
N PRO A 115 -19.45 10.15 -2.61
CA PRO A 115 -18.18 10.89 -2.52
C PRO A 115 -17.01 10.17 -1.88
N GLU A 116 -17.29 9.22 -0.98
CA GLU A 116 -16.26 8.52 -0.21
C GLU A 116 -16.39 6.99 -0.39
N PRO A 117 -15.25 6.28 -0.54
CA PRO A 117 -13.91 6.81 -0.82
C PRO A 117 -13.80 7.29 -2.29
N PRO A 118 -12.99 8.33 -2.59
CA PRO A 118 -12.84 8.83 -3.95
C PRO A 118 -12.13 7.84 -4.86
N LEU A 119 -12.64 7.67 -6.09
CA LEU A 119 -11.97 6.90 -7.15
C LEU A 119 -11.03 7.79 -7.96
N LEU A 120 -11.37 9.07 -8.09
CA LEU A 120 -10.61 10.08 -8.81
C LEU A 120 -10.10 11.14 -7.87
N VAL A 121 -8.92 11.67 -8.19
CA VAL A 121 -8.29 12.74 -7.41
C VAL A 121 -8.99 14.07 -7.71
N LYS A 122 -9.52 14.74 -6.67
CA LYS A 122 -10.19 16.04 -6.77
C LYS A 122 -9.19 17.12 -7.25
N GLY A 123 -9.39 17.65 -8.46
CA GLY A 123 -8.61 18.77 -9.02
C GLY A 123 -7.86 18.50 -10.33
N GLY A 124 -7.89 17.28 -10.86
CA GLY A 124 -7.34 16.96 -12.19
C GLY A 124 -8.35 17.20 -13.30
N GLY A 125 -8.16 18.24 -14.10
CA GLY A 125 -8.96 18.49 -15.29
C GLY A 125 -8.89 17.34 -16.31
N SER A 126 -10.02 17.15 -17.01
CA SER A 126 -10.25 16.25 -18.15
C SER A 126 -9.03 15.83 -18.98
N VAL A 127 -8.83 14.51 -19.02
CA VAL A 127 -8.53 13.68 -20.21
C VAL A 127 -7.21 13.97 -20.93
N ASN A 128 -6.16 13.37 -20.37
CA ASN A 128 -5.21 12.55 -21.12
C ASN A 128 -4.43 11.71 -20.12
N SER A 129 -5.05 10.70 -19.49
CA SER A 129 -4.40 9.53 -18.85
C SER A 129 -3.19 9.73 -17.91
N PHE A 130 -2.90 10.97 -17.53
CA PHE A 130 -1.66 11.41 -16.90
C PHE A 130 -1.87 12.69 -16.04
N GLY A 131 -3.07 12.92 -15.52
CA GLY A 131 -3.37 14.09 -14.68
C GLY A 131 -2.75 14.08 -13.27
N TRP A 132 -1.97 13.04 -12.94
CA TRP A 132 -1.25 12.87 -11.67
C TRP A 132 0.27 13.02 -11.81
N PHE A 133 0.75 13.11 -13.05
CA PHE A 133 2.17 13.21 -13.36
C PHE A 133 2.52 14.69 -13.25
N ASP A 134 3.49 15.04 -12.39
CA ASP A 134 4.40 16.07 -12.87
C ASP A 134 4.90 15.56 -14.23
N LYS A 135 4.86 16.39 -15.27
CA LYS A 135 5.14 15.95 -16.65
C LYS A 135 6.53 15.32 -16.78
N THR A 136 7.37 15.46 -15.76
CA THR A 136 8.73 14.98 -15.63
C THR A 136 8.83 13.60 -14.97
N THR A 137 7.97 13.23 -14.01
CA THR A 137 8.18 12.02 -13.20
C THR A 137 7.89 10.74 -14.01
N PRO A 138 8.88 9.84 -14.16
CA PRO A 138 8.73 8.61 -14.93
C PRO A 138 7.68 7.67 -14.34
N LEU A 139 6.95 6.97 -15.20
CA LEU A 139 5.92 5.99 -14.80
C LEU A 139 6.44 4.91 -13.82
N VAL A 140 7.67 4.46 -14.01
CA VAL A 140 8.29 3.43 -13.16
C VAL A 140 8.43 3.90 -11.71
N VAL A 141 8.74 5.18 -11.49
CA VAL A 141 8.87 5.77 -10.14
C VAL A 141 7.52 5.69 -9.42
N TRP A 142 6.44 6.06 -10.10
CA TRP A 142 5.10 5.98 -9.54
C TRP A 142 4.68 4.55 -9.20
N MET A 143 4.96 3.61 -10.08
CA MET A 143 4.65 2.20 -9.85
C MET A 143 5.40 1.64 -8.63
N VAL A 144 6.68 1.95 -8.48
CA VAL A 144 7.48 1.60 -7.29
C VAL A 144 6.88 2.19 -6.02
N ASN A 145 6.55 3.49 -6.03
CA ASN A 145 5.90 4.16 -4.90
C ASN A 145 4.56 3.50 -4.50
N LEU A 146 3.74 3.09 -5.47
CA LEU A 146 2.50 2.38 -5.19
C LEU A 146 2.78 1.00 -4.58
N GLN A 147 3.79 0.29 -5.06
CA GLN A 147 4.20 -0.98 -4.47
C GLN A 147 4.65 -0.81 -3.02
N HIS A 148 5.46 0.22 -2.71
CA HIS A 148 5.85 0.56 -1.34
C HIS A 148 4.65 0.79 -0.44
N ARG A 149 3.67 1.59 -0.89
CA ARG A 149 2.45 1.86 -0.12
C ARG A 149 1.67 0.59 0.21
N SER A 150 1.49 -0.29 -0.77
CA SER A 150 0.81 -1.57 -0.57
C SER A 150 1.54 -2.44 0.46
N MET A 151 2.86 -2.62 0.29
CA MET A 151 3.68 -3.44 1.20
C MET A 151 3.69 -2.87 2.62
N MET A 152 3.82 -1.55 2.77
CA MET A 152 3.79 -0.89 4.08
C MET A 152 2.45 -1.04 4.78
N TRP A 153 1.34 -0.90 4.05
CA TRP A 153 0.01 -1.12 4.60
C TRP A 153 -0.15 -2.55 5.15
N HIS A 154 0.33 -3.54 4.40
CA HIS A 154 0.30 -4.95 4.83
C HIS A 154 1.20 -5.21 6.02
N LEU A 155 2.42 -4.65 6.06
CA LEU A 155 3.31 -4.74 7.22
C LEU A 155 2.66 -4.13 8.47
N GLU A 156 2.05 -2.95 8.35
CA GLU A 156 1.33 -2.31 9.46
C GLU A 156 0.14 -3.14 9.95
N ARG A 157 -0.63 -3.73 9.01
CA ARG A 157 -1.71 -4.65 9.33
C ARG A 157 -1.20 -5.88 10.08
N MET A 158 -0.10 -6.48 9.61
CA MET A 158 0.51 -7.66 10.23
C MET A 158 1.05 -7.37 11.63
N VAL A 159 1.67 -6.19 11.83
CA VAL A 159 2.12 -5.74 13.17
C VAL A 159 0.94 -5.62 14.12
N ARG A 160 -0.13 -4.91 13.73
CA ARG A 160 -1.32 -4.74 14.57
C ARG A 160 -1.96 -6.09 14.91
N TRP A 161 -2.02 -7.01 13.95
CA TRP A 161 -2.57 -8.34 14.19
C TRP A 161 -1.70 -9.16 15.13
N ALA A 162 -0.37 -9.12 14.98
CA ALA A 162 0.54 -9.79 15.90
C ALA A 162 0.47 -9.22 17.34
N GLU A 163 0.34 -7.90 17.47
CA GLU A 163 0.13 -7.24 18.77
C GLU A 163 -1.16 -7.68 19.45
N ASP A 164 -2.27 -7.75 18.70
CA ASP A 164 -3.55 -8.22 19.22
C ASP A 164 -3.47 -9.70 19.65
N MET A 165 -2.88 -10.56 18.82
CA MET A 165 -2.67 -11.97 19.18
C MET A 165 -1.82 -12.10 20.44
N ALA A 166 -0.72 -11.33 20.54
CA ALA A 166 0.13 -11.28 21.71
C ALA A 166 -0.65 -10.78 22.93
N HIS A 167 -1.48 -9.76 22.82
CA HIS A 167 -2.27 -9.26 23.94
C HIS A 167 -3.25 -10.32 24.48
N ARG A 168 -3.88 -11.10 23.59
CA ARG A 168 -4.85 -12.15 23.94
C ARG A 168 -4.21 -13.47 24.39
N GLY A 169 -3.00 -13.76 23.96
CA GLY A 169 -2.27 -14.99 24.30
C GLY A 169 -2.97 -16.29 23.93
N GLY A 170 -3.85 -16.27 22.92
CA GLY A 170 -4.64 -17.43 22.50
C GLY A 170 -5.70 -17.89 23.52
N LYS A 171 -5.96 -17.11 24.59
CA LYS A 171 -6.97 -17.42 25.61
C LYS A 171 -8.38 -17.00 25.19
N THR A 172 -8.48 -15.98 24.34
CA THR A 172 -9.74 -15.45 23.82
C THR A 172 -9.74 -15.48 22.29
N LYS A 173 -10.92 -15.67 21.71
CA LYS A 173 -11.12 -15.50 20.27
C LYS A 173 -10.86 -14.04 19.90
N GLY A 174 -10.19 -13.83 18.78
CA GLY A 174 -10.07 -12.52 18.15
C GLY A 174 -11.34 -12.20 17.37
N ASP A 175 -11.16 -11.66 16.17
CA ASP A 175 -12.26 -11.45 15.22
C ASP A 175 -13.04 -12.77 14.98
N PRO A 176 -14.38 -12.79 15.20
CA PRO A 176 -15.21 -13.98 14.97
C PRO A 176 -15.06 -14.59 13.58
N VAL A 177 -14.72 -13.80 12.57
CA VAL A 177 -14.50 -14.22 11.18
C VAL A 177 -13.21 -15.06 11.03
N MET A 178 -12.28 -14.96 11.98
CA MET A 178 -10.99 -15.66 11.94
C MET A 178 -11.06 -17.10 12.50
N GLY A 179 -12.15 -17.46 13.17
CA GLY A 179 -12.36 -18.80 13.72
C GLY A 179 -11.64 -19.05 15.05
N SER A 180 -11.02 -20.23 15.19
CA SER A 180 -10.25 -20.59 16.39
C SER A 180 -8.86 -19.93 16.39
N PRO A 181 -8.17 -19.77 17.54
CA PRO A 181 -6.81 -19.22 17.58
C PRO A 181 -5.82 -19.95 16.65
N LYS A 182 -5.96 -21.27 16.46
CA LYS A 182 -5.15 -22.03 15.49
C LYS A 182 -5.47 -21.65 14.04
N MET A 183 -6.74 -21.44 13.71
CA MET A 183 -7.14 -20.99 12.38
C MET A 183 -6.68 -19.56 12.10
N GLU A 184 -6.75 -18.71 13.12
CA GLU A 184 -6.24 -17.34 13.09
C GLU A 184 -4.74 -17.34 12.78
N MET A 185 -3.94 -18.12 13.52
CA MET A 185 -2.50 -18.24 13.28
C MET A 185 -2.16 -18.79 11.89
N LYS A 186 -2.94 -19.76 11.39
CA LYS A 186 -2.80 -20.27 10.01
C LYS A 186 -3.10 -19.19 8.98
N LYS A 187 -4.12 -18.37 9.20
CA LYS A 187 -4.46 -17.26 8.30
C LYS A 187 -3.40 -16.16 8.36
N PHE A 188 -2.90 -15.85 9.55
CA PHE A 188 -1.77 -14.93 9.74
C PHE A 188 -0.56 -15.37 8.91
N GLY A 189 -0.17 -16.64 9.02
CA GLY A 189 0.94 -17.19 8.24
C GLY A 189 0.75 -17.08 6.73
N ARG A 190 -0.44 -17.37 6.20
CA ARG A 190 -0.73 -17.21 4.77
C ARG A 190 -0.63 -15.75 4.29
N ASN A 191 -1.10 -14.79 5.09
CA ASN A 191 -0.98 -13.37 4.75
C ASN A 191 0.50 -12.92 4.79
N TYR A 192 1.27 -13.42 5.76
CA TYR A 192 2.70 -13.17 5.80
C TYR A 192 3.43 -13.75 4.58
N GLU A 193 3.08 -14.96 4.15
CA GLU A 193 3.67 -15.58 2.96
C GLU A 193 3.36 -14.78 1.69
N ALA A 194 2.11 -14.34 1.50
CA ALA A 194 1.74 -13.49 0.37
C ALA A 194 2.48 -12.14 0.39
N LEU A 195 2.58 -11.48 1.55
CA LEU A 195 3.35 -10.24 1.72
C LEU A 195 4.83 -10.46 1.39
N MET A 196 5.43 -11.52 1.91
CA MET A 196 6.82 -11.86 1.65
C MET A 196 7.08 -12.13 0.17
N GLU A 197 6.16 -12.82 -0.53
CA GLU A 197 6.26 -13.02 -1.98
C GLU A 197 6.27 -11.69 -2.75
N ILE A 198 5.37 -10.76 -2.41
CA ILE A 198 5.33 -9.42 -3.04
C ILE A 198 6.63 -8.66 -2.78
N MET A 199 7.11 -8.61 -1.53
CA MET A 199 8.35 -7.90 -1.18
C MET A 199 9.57 -8.47 -1.93
N LEU A 200 9.65 -9.79 -2.04
CA LEU A 200 10.76 -10.44 -2.77
C LEU A 200 10.68 -10.24 -4.27
N GLU A 201 9.48 -10.21 -4.84
CA GLU A 201 9.30 -9.97 -6.27
C GLU A 201 9.58 -8.51 -6.64
N HIS A 202 9.14 -7.59 -5.79
CA HIS A 202 9.45 -6.16 -5.88
C HIS A 202 10.96 -5.90 -5.86
N ALA A 203 11.67 -6.40 -4.84
CA ALA A 203 13.13 -6.27 -4.76
C ALA A 203 13.84 -6.82 -6.02
N ARG A 204 13.40 -7.98 -6.53
CA ARG A 204 13.95 -8.56 -7.77
C ARG A 204 13.64 -7.72 -9.01
N MET A 205 12.46 -7.11 -9.07
CA MET A 205 12.07 -6.22 -10.16
C MET A 205 13.00 -5.01 -10.18
N GLU A 206 13.29 -4.43 -9.03
CA GLU A 206 14.21 -3.31 -8.91
C GLU A 206 15.63 -3.70 -9.31
N GLU A 207 16.15 -4.79 -8.75
CA GLU A 207 17.47 -5.33 -9.04
C GLU A 207 17.70 -5.66 -10.52
N ARG A 208 16.63 -6.08 -11.23
CA ARG A 208 16.73 -6.52 -12.65
C ARG A 208 16.39 -5.44 -13.65
N VAL A 209 15.59 -4.45 -13.28
CA VAL A 209 15.08 -3.44 -14.22
C VAL A 209 15.44 -2.03 -13.78
N VAL A 210 15.08 -1.63 -12.55
CA VAL A 210 15.24 -0.24 -12.09
C VAL A 210 16.69 0.10 -11.80
N PHE A 211 17.36 -0.68 -10.94
CA PHE A 211 18.74 -0.46 -10.52
C PHE A 211 19.73 -0.47 -11.68
N PRO A 212 19.65 -1.39 -12.67
CA PRO A 212 20.54 -1.34 -13.83
C PRO A 212 20.43 -0.06 -14.67
N ILE A 213 19.25 0.58 -14.70
CA ILE A 213 19.06 1.85 -15.41
C ILE A 213 19.78 2.97 -14.65
N LEU A 214 19.59 3.03 -13.33
CA LEU A 214 20.24 4.02 -12.46
C LEU A 214 21.76 3.85 -12.46
N ASP A 215 22.26 2.63 -12.29
CA ASP A 215 23.69 2.33 -12.29
C ASP A 215 24.39 2.58 -13.64
N LYS A 216 23.62 2.59 -14.73
CA LYS A 216 24.13 3.01 -16.04
C LYS A 216 24.30 4.53 -16.14
N ALA A 217 23.45 5.29 -15.45
CA ALA A 217 23.55 6.75 -15.40
C ALA A 217 24.67 7.20 -14.45
N ASP A 218 24.78 6.58 -13.27
CA ASP A 218 25.91 6.77 -12.36
C ASP A 218 26.20 5.48 -11.57
N ARG A 219 27.45 5.04 -11.64
CA ARG A 219 27.85 3.71 -11.20
C ARG A 219 27.81 3.59 -9.68
N GLY A 220 26.95 2.70 -9.19
CA GLY A 220 26.86 2.35 -7.77
C GLY A 220 25.79 3.12 -7.01
N LEU A 221 24.92 3.86 -7.69
CA LEU A 221 23.76 4.54 -7.10
C LEU A 221 22.88 3.56 -6.31
N SER A 222 22.60 2.38 -6.87
CA SER A 222 21.71 1.39 -6.26
C SER A 222 22.41 0.44 -5.28
N LYS A 223 23.70 0.63 -5.00
CA LYS A 223 24.48 -0.33 -4.19
C LYS A 223 23.93 -0.49 -2.77
N ALA A 224 23.58 0.61 -2.11
CA ALA A 224 23.10 0.58 -0.72
C ALA A 224 21.74 -0.14 -0.62
N ALA A 225 20.78 0.20 -1.48
CA ALA A 225 19.46 -0.44 -1.55
C ALA A 225 19.58 -1.95 -1.83
N ASN A 226 20.42 -2.33 -2.80
CA ASN A 226 20.67 -3.74 -3.11
C ASN A 226 21.32 -4.51 -1.94
N GLU A 227 22.21 -3.89 -1.16
CA GLU A 227 22.76 -4.50 0.05
C GLU A 227 21.72 -4.64 1.17
N GLU A 228 20.71 -3.76 1.21
CA GLU A 228 19.58 -3.84 2.15
C GLU A 228 18.66 -5.00 1.85
N HIS A 229 18.31 -5.22 0.59
CA HIS A 229 17.57 -6.43 0.16
C HIS A 229 18.23 -7.71 0.66
N GLY A 230 19.56 -7.81 0.52
CA GLY A 230 20.34 -8.94 1.00
C GLY A 230 20.31 -9.13 2.52
N ARG A 231 20.24 -8.03 3.29
CA ARG A 231 20.16 -8.04 4.76
C ARG A 231 18.76 -8.39 5.27
N ASP A 232 17.72 -7.97 4.56
CA ASP A 232 16.34 -8.16 5.00
C ASP A 232 15.79 -9.56 4.67
N LEU A 233 16.29 -10.21 3.62
CA LEU A 233 15.92 -11.59 3.26
C LEU A 233 16.03 -12.59 4.43
N PRO A 234 17.15 -12.71 5.17
CA PRO A 234 17.24 -13.61 6.32
C PRO A 234 16.31 -13.19 7.48
N VAL A 235 16.02 -11.89 7.64
CA VAL A 235 15.06 -11.41 8.64
C VAL A 235 13.65 -11.89 8.32
N MET A 236 13.23 -11.71 7.06
CA MET A 236 11.91 -12.15 6.59
C MET A 236 11.73 -13.66 6.71
N ASN A 237 12.76 -14.44 6.32
CA ASN A 237 12.75 -15.90 6.48
C ASN A 237 12.67 -16.31 7.95
N GLY A 238 13.41 -15.64 8.83
CA GLY A 238 13.35 -15.93 10.27
C GLY A 238 11.97 -15.70 10.87
N ILE A 239 11.27 -14.64 10.46
CA ILE A 239 9.88 -14.39 10.87
C ILE A 239 8.94 -15.49 10.33
N LYS A 240 9.13 -15.94 9.08
CA LYS A 240 8.37 -17.05 8.51
C LYS A 240 8.50 -18.32 9.35
N GLU A 241 9.71 -18.64 9.80
CA GLU A 241 9.95 -19.80 10.65
C GLU A 241 9.36 -19.62 12.05
N ASP A 242 9.46 -18.43 12.66
CA ASP A 242 8.82 -18.13 13.94
C ASP A 242 7.30 -18.36 13.88
N ILE A 243 6.64 -17.92 12.79
CA ILE A 243 5.21 -18.14 12.53
C ILE A 243 4.88 -19.65 12.50
N LYS A 244 5.67 -20.45 11.78
CA LYS A 244 5.47 -21.90 11.71
C LYS A 244 5.65 -22.56 13.08
N SER A 245 6.70 -22.19 13.81
CA SER A 245 6.98 -22.70 15.15
C SER A 245 5.87 -22.38 16.14
N ILE A 246 5.35 -21.14 16.13
CA ILE A 246 4.21 -20.74 16.98
C ILE A 246 2.97 -21.57 16.66
N GLY A 247 2.73 -21.88 15.38
CA GLY A 247 1.57 -22.64 14.92
C GLY A 247 1.44 -24.05 15.53
N VAL A 248 2.52 -24.61 16.07
CA VAL A 248 2.52 -25.95 16.70
C VAL A 248 2.57 -25.93 18.23
N LEU A 249 2.70 -24.75 18.85
CA LEU A 249 2.73 -24.60 20.31
C LEU A 249 1.34 -24.79 20.95
N ASP A 250 1.35 -25.14 22.23
CA ASP A 250 0.14 -25.24 23.04
C ASP A 250 -0.41 -23.85 23.38
N LEU A 251 -1.66 -23.61 22.98
CA LEU A 251 -2.36 -22.34 23.16
C LEU A 251 -2.48 -21.97 24.65
N GLY A 252 -2.37 -20.67 24.95
CA GLY A 252 -2.57 -20.14 26.31
C GLY A 252 -1.41 -20.39 27.28
N THR A 253 -0.35 -21.08 26.85
CA THR A 253 0.86 -21.29 27.66
C THR A 253 1.74 -20.04 27.72
N PRO A 254 2.56 -19.88 28.78
CA PRO A 254 3.55 -18.80 28.83
C PRO A 254 4.52 -18.79 27.64
N VAL A 255 4.87 -19.98 27.13
CA VAL A 255 5.76 -20.14 25.97
C VAL A 255 5.09 -19.61 24.70
N TYR A 256 3.81 -19.91 24.48
CA TYR A 256 3.04 -19.37 23.35
C TYR A 256 2.95 -17.84 23.41
N GLN A 257 2.70 -17.31 24.60
CA GLN A 257 2.63 -15.86 24.85
C GLN A 257 3.96 -15.16 24.53
N GLU A 258 5.07 -15.71 25.02
CA GLU A 258 6.41 -15.17 24.77
C GLU A 258 6.76 -15.22 23.28
N ALA A 259 6.46 -16.32 22.61
CA ALA A 259 6.72 -16.46 21.18
C ALA A 259 5.93 -15.45 20.34
N LEU A 260 4.67 -15.16 20.68
CA LEU A 260 3.89 -14.10 20.03
C LEU A 260 4.46 -12.70 20.26
N LEU A 261 4.96 -12.42 21.47
CA LEU A 261 5.61 -11.14 21.78
C LEU A 261 6.89 -10.96 20.96
N ILE A 262 7.71 -12.01 20.86
CA ILE A 262 8.92 -12.02 20.03
C ILE A 262 8.56 -11.77 18.56
N LEU A 263 7.58 -12.51 18.03
CA LEU A 263 7.09 -12.33 16.66
C LEU A 263 6.64 -10.88 16.41
N SER A 264 5.84 -10.32 17.31
CA SER A 264 5.37 -8.92 17.22
C SER A 264 6.55 -7.94 17.17
N ASN A 265 7.55 -8.09 18.04
CA ASN A 265 8.73 -7.23 18.05
C ASN A 265 9.56 -7.35 16.76
N ARG A 266 9.69 -8.56 16.21
CA ARG A 266 10.40 -8.77 14.95
C ARG A 266 9.68 -8.14 13.77
N LEU A 267 8.35 -8.26 13.71
CA LEU A 267 7.54 -7.60 12.68
C LEU A 267 7.61 -6.08 12.77
N LYS A 268 7.63 -5.52 13.99
CA LYS A 268 7.84 -4.07 14.19
C LYS A 268 9.18 -3.62 13.64
N LYS A 269 10.23 -4.40 13.90
CA LYS A 269 11.58 -4.11 13.38
C LYS A 269 11.62 -4.21 11.86
N LEU A 270 11.05 -5.26 11.26
CA LEU A 270 10.95 -5.40 9.81
C LEU A 270 10.21 -4.19 9.21
N LYS A 271 9.07 -3.81 9.79
CA LYS A 271 8.30 -2.64 9.34
C LYS A 271 9.14 -1.36 9.38
N GLU A 272 9.88 -1.11 10.45
CA GLU A 272 10.71 0.10 10.56
C GLU A 272 11.86 0.08 9.55
N ASN A 273 12.53 -1.06 9.37
CA ASN A 273 13.56 -1.23 8.35
C ASN A 273 13.00 -0.98 6.94
N SER A 274 11.89 -1.62 6.57
CA SER A 274 11.26 -1.45 5.27
C SER A 274 10.80 -0.01 5.04
N LYS A 275 10.26 0.64 6.08
CA LYS A 275 9.89 2.05 6.01
C LYS A 275 11.10 2.93 5.71
N GLN A 276 12.20 2.73 6.44
CA GLN A 276 13.43 3.50 6.22
C GLN A 276 13.95 3.28 4.79
N HIS A 277 14.05 2.03 4.37
CA HIS A 277 14.49 1.63 3.03
C HIS A 277 13.65 2.31 1.93
N PHE A 278 12.32 2.17 1.98
CA PHE A 278 11.43 2.80 1.00
C PHE A 278 11.52 4.33 1.02
N GLU A 279 11.64 4.95 2.20
CA GLU A 279 11.81 6.40 2.29
C GLU A 279 13.13 6.88 1.69
N GLU A 280 14.22 6.13 1.86
CA GLU A 280 15.52 6.41 1.25
C GLU A 280 15.44 6.26 -0.28
N GLU A 281 14.80 5.21 -0.78
CA GLU A 281 14.60 5.04 -2.21
C GLU A 281 13.74 6.16 -2.82
N GLU A 282 12.59 6.46 -2.21
CA GLU A 282 11.66 7.47 -2.71
C GLU A 282 12.25 8.88 -2.74
N LYS A 283 13.08 9.23 -1.75
CA LYS A 283 13.64 10.59 -1.60
C LYS A 283 15.00 10.75 -2.26
N GLU A 284 15.83 9.71 -2.23
CA GLU A 284 17.24 9.82 -2.60
C GLU A 284 17.56 9.03 -3.88
N LEU A 285 16.91 7.91 -4.17
CA LEU A 285 17.28 7.05 -5.32
C LEU A 285 16.38 7.27 -6.54
N LEU A 286 15.07 7.11 -6.39
CA LEU A 286 14.10 7.19 -7.49
C LEU A 286 14.08 8.54 -8.22
N PRO A 287 14.33 9.70 -7.57
CA PRO A 287 14.41 10.97 -8.30
C PRO A 287 15.50 10.99 -9.38
N TYR A 288 16.58 10.20 -9.24
CA TYR A 288 17.59 10.10 -10.30
C TYR A 288 17.04 9.47 -11.59
N MET A 289 15.91 8.75 -11.53
CA MET A 289 15.26 8.24 -12.74
C MET A 289 14.84 9.37 -13.68
N GLU A 290 14.53 10.58 -13.17
CA GLU A 290 14.27 11.75 -14.02
C GLU A 290 15.51 12.17 -14.83
N ALA A 291 16.70 12.00 -14.27
CA ALA A 291 17.97 12.34 -14.91
C ALA A 291 18.46 11.29 -15.92
N THR A 292 17.76 10.15 -16.05
CA THR A 292 18.13 9.08 -16.99
C THR A 292 17.70 9.35 -18.45
N ASP A 293 17.07 10.52 -18.71
CA ASP A 293 16.63 10.99 -20.04
C ASP A 293 15.84 9.94 -20.84
N LEU A 294 15.06 9.09 -20.16
CA LEU A 294 14.22 8.09 -20.82
C LEU A 294 13.09 8.78 -21.58
N GLY A 295 13.15 8.72 -22.92
CA GLY A 295 12.03 9.12 -23.78
C GLY A 295 10.77 8.27 -23.51
N LYS A 296 9.59 8.80 -23.87
CA LYS A 296 8.28 8.17 -23.60
C LYS A 296 8.18 6.69 -24.01
N VAL A 297 8.72 6.36 -25.18
CA VAL A 297 8.73 4.96 -25.69
C VAL A 297 9.57 4.06 -24.79
N GLN A 298 10.71 4.56 -24.29
CA GLN A 298 11.58 3.80 -23.40
C GLN A 298 10.94 3.65 -22.01
N GLN A 299 10.30 4.70 -21.49
CA GLN A 299 9.55 4.62 -20.22
C GLN A 299 8.45 3.54 -20.30
N GLY A 300 7.71 3.45 -21.41
CA GLY A 300 6.71 2.40 -21.61
C GLY A 300 7.31 1.00 -21.57
N LYS A 301 8.45 0.78 -22.24
CA LYS A 301 9.16 -0.52 -22.22
C LYS A 301 9.70 -0.88 -20.84
N VAL A 302 10.23 0.10 -20.10
CA VAL A 302 10.71 -0.12 -18.74
C VAL A 302 9.56 -0.49 -17.82
N LEU A 303 8.43 0.22 -17.93
CA LEU A 303 7.22 -0.10 -17.17
C LEU A 303 6.73 -1.52 -17.48
N GLU A 304 6.65 -1.92 -18.75
CA GLU A 304 6.30 -3.28 -19.17
C GLU A 304 7.24 -4.33 -18.54
N GLN A 305 8.57 -4.13 -18.62
CA GLN A 305 9.56 -5.03 -18.02
C GLN A 305 9.40 -5.17 -16.50
N CYS A 306 9.10 -4.08 -15.81
CA CYS A 306 8.85 -4.11 -14.39
C CYS A 306 7.55 -4.89 -14.08
N LEU A 307 6.47 -4.65 -14.82
CA LEU A 307 5.20 -5.37 -14.64
C LEU A 307 5.35 -6.88 -14.94
N ASP A 308 6.19 -7.24 -15.92
CA ASP A 308 6.56 -8.62 -16.27
C ASP A 308 7.36 -9.31 -15.18
N SER A 309 8.21 -8.57 -14.48
CA SER A 309 9.00 -9.08 -13.37
C SER A 309 8.14 -9.38 -12.14
N MET A 310 6.94 -8.80 -12.06
CA MET A 310 5.96 -8.92 -10.97
C MET A 310 4.87 -9.96 -11.26
N ARG A 311 5.20 -11.08 -11.90
CA ARG A 311 4.24 -12.08 -12.43
C ARG A 311 3.40 -12.75 -11.34
N GLU A 312 3.99 -13.10 -10.20
CA GLU A 312 3.30 -13.76 -9.10
C GLU A 312 2.38 -12.78 -8.36
N THR A 313 2.86 -11.55 -8.15
CA THR A 313 2.08 -10.40 -7.66
C THR A 313 0.90 -10.12 -8.57
N HIS A 314 1.10 -10.11 -9.88
CA HIS A 314 0.04 -9.91 -10.87
C HIS A 314 -0.77 -11.19 -11.16
N GLY A 315 -0.45 -12.30 -10.50
CA GLY A 315 -1.13 -13.58 -10.54
C GLY A 315 -2.02 -13.77 -9.31
N HIS A 316 -1.71 -14.79 -8.51
CA HIS A 316 -2.50 -15.17 -7.33
C HIS A 316 -2.47 -14.14 -6.20
N ASN A 317 -1.46 -13.27 -6.16
CA ASN A 317 -1.33 -12.24 -5.14
C ASN A 317 -1.97 -10.90 -5.53
N PHE A 318 -2.60 -10.79 -6.71
CA PHE A 318 -2.96 -9.46 -7.24
C PHE A 318 -4.04 -8.77 -6.40
N ARG A 319 -5.05 -9.53 -5.99
CA ARG A 319 -6.06 -9.02 -5.06
C ARG A 319 -5.44 -8.61 -3.73
N PHE A 320 -4.58 -9.44 -3.16
CA PHE A 320 -3.88 -9.14 -1.90
C PHE A 320 -3.05 -7.86 -2.05
N PHE A 321 -2.32 -7.70 -3.14
CA PHE A 321 -1.58 -6.47 -3.44
C PHE A 321 -2.49 -5.23 -3.49
N LEU A 322 -3.59 -5.27 -4.23
CA LEU A 322 -4.51 -4.13 -4.36
C LEU A 322 -5.22 -3.77 -3.05
N GLU A 323 -5.42 -4.73 -2.12
CA GLU A 323 -5.96 -4.46 -0.78
C GLU A 323 -5.10 -3.48 0.04
N GLY A 324 -3.80 -3.40 -0.26
CA GLY A 324 -2.87 -2.47 0.40
C GLY A 324 -2.91 -1.04 -0.15
N LEU A 325 -3.70 -0.78 -1.19
CA LEU A 325 -3.76 0.52 -1.86
C LEU A 325 -5.04 1.28 -1.51
N LEU A 326 -4.95 2.62 -1.54
CA LEU A 326 -6.13 3.46 -1.59
C LEU A 326 -6.87 3.26 -2.92
N PRO A 327 -8.19 3.50 -3.00
CA PRO A 327 -8.95 3.25 -4.24
C PRO A 327 -8.38 3.95 -5.47
N GLN A 328 -8.08 5.25 -5.36
CA GLN A 328 -7.41 6.02 -6.42
C GLN A 328 -6.04 5.46 -6.82
N ASP A 329 -5.26 4.97 -5.86
CA ASP A 329 -3.93 4.39 -6.07
C ASP A 329 -4.05 3.04 -6.81
N ALA A 330 -5.03 2.22 -6.43
CA ALA A 330 -5.34 0.96 -7.11
C ALA A 330 -5.83 1.17 -8.55
N ILE A 331 -6.68 2.18 -8.75
CA ILE A 331 -7.15 2.62 -10.08
C ILE A 331 -5.98 3.06 -10.95
N HIS A 332 -5.05 3.87 -10.41
CA HIS A 332 -3.85 4.28 -11.14
C HIS A 332 -2.90 3.11 -11.45
N TYR A 333 -2.76 2.15 -10.54
CA TYR A 333 -1.98 0.95 -10.79
C TYR A 333 -2.56 0.12 -11.95
N LEU A 334 -3.88 -0.02 -11.97
CA LEU A 334 -4.60 -0.67 -13.07
C LEU A 334 -4.44 0.09 -14.40
N ASP A 335 -4.49 1.42 -14.38
CA ASP A 335 -4.23 2.22 -15.59
C ASP A 335 -2.85 1.92 -16.20
N MET A 336 -1.82 1.78 -15.36
CA MET A 336 -0.47 1.45 -15.82
C MET A 336 -0.42 0.05 -16.44
N ILE A 337 -1.10 -0.94 -15.83
CA ILE A 337 -1.22 -2.30 -16.38
C ILE A 337 -1.96 -2.27 -17.72
N ILE A 338 -3.14 -1.65 -17.78
CA ILE A 338 -3.99 -1.59 -18.99
C ILE A 338 -3.23 -0.97 -20.17
N LYS A 339 -2.40 0.05 -19.91
CA LYS A 339 -1.64 0.75 -20.96
C LYS A 339 -0.38 0.02 -21.41
N SER A 340 0.17 -0.86 -20.58
CA SER A 340 1.51 -1.43 -20.77
C SER A 340 1.52 -2.94 -20.99
N SER A 341 0.36 -3.59 -20.89
CA SER A 341 0.21 -5.02 -21.08
C SER A 341 -0.75 -5.32 -22.23
N ASP A 342 -0.62 -6.51 -22.82
CA ASP A 342 -1.56 -6.96 -23.84
C ASP A 342 -2.97 -7.17 -23.26
N ASN A 343 -3.99 -7.00 -24.11
CA ASN A 343 -5.40 -7.06 -23.69
C ASN A 343 -5.78 -8.41 -23.04
N ASN A 344 -5.14 -9.53 -23.42
CA ASN A 344 -5.49 -10.84 -22.84
C ASN A 344 -4.99 -10.94 -21.40
N ARG A 345 -3.75 -10.49 -21.15
CA ARG A 345 -3.19 -10.44 -19.80
C ARG A 345 -3.95 -9.48 -18.89
N VAL A 346 -4.29 -8.30 -19.39
CA VAL A 346 -5.12 -7.32 -18.65
C VAL A 346 -6.46 -7.94 -18.28
N SER A 347 -7.13 -8.61 -19.23
CA SER A 347 -8.41 -9.27 -18.97
C SER A 347 -8.29 -10.36 -17.90
N LEU A 348 -7.25 -11.20 -17.94
CA LEU A 348 -7.01 -12.23 -16.92
C LEU A 348 -6.78 -11.64 -15.54
N MET A 349 -5.99 -10.58 -15.44
CA MET A 349 -5.74 -9.87 -14.18
C MET A 349 -7.01 -9.28 -13.60
N LEU A 350 -7.83 -8.63 -14.43
CA LEU A 350 -9.08 -8.01 -14.01
C LEU A 350 -10.12 -9.05 -13.55
N HIS A 351 -10.19 -10.22 -14.20
CA HIS A 351 -11.04 -11.31 -13.77
C HIS A 351 -10.71 -11.77 -12.35
N MET A 352 -9.43 -11.93 -12.00
CA MET A 352 -9.01 -12.39 -10.66
C MET A 352 -9.37 -11.43 -9.51
N VAL A 353 -9.69 -10.18 -9.83
CA VAL A 353 -9.99 -9.15 -8.83
C VAL A 353 -11.50 -9.00 -8.61
N VAL A 354 -12.29 -9.12 -9.68
CA VAL A 354 -13.71 -8.79 -9.67
C VAL A 354 -14.61 -10.03 -9.56
N ASP A 355 -14.14 -11.18 -10.03
CA ASP A 355 -14.82 -12.48 -9.93
C ASP A 355 -14.14 -13.35 -8.86
#